data_AF-A0A534U0C7-F1
#
_entry.id   AF-A0A534U0C7-F1
#
_cell.length_a   1.000
_cell.length_b   1.000
_cell.length_c   1.000
_cell.angle_alpha   90.00
_cell.angle_beta   90.00
_cell.angle_gamma   90.00
#
_symmetry.space_group_name_H-M   'P 1'
#
loop_
_entity.id
_entity.type
_entity.pdbx_description
1 polymer ?
#
loop_
_entity_poly.entity_id
_entity_poly.type
_entity_poly.pdbx_seq_one_letter_code
_entity_poly.pdbx_strand_id
1 'polypeptide(L)'
;MTTDETTWKRCSTCKKPIAFGAAYYACSVSTCNRRAALFAFCSVDCWDGHVPVMRHRDAWANEATAPTAAEWAREEAHEPRRIVVGNATGAADAAAQRGGAAPRDVLIVVSKLKHYIRATSDMNTADDVIAVLSDRVRALCDGAITQARAAGRKTVMARDFSRS
;
A
#
# COMPACT_ATOMS: atom_id res chain seq x y z
N MET A 1 -21.65 -7.92 21.61
CA MET A 1 -21.18 -6.75 20.83
C MET A 1 -22.16 -6.59 19.69
N THR A 2 -23.24 -5.84 19.93
CA THR A 2 -24.27 -5.52 18.94
C THR A 2 -23.68 -4.53 17.95
N THR A 3 -23.42 -4.98 16.73
CA THR A 3 -23.13 -4.11 15.61
C THR A 3 -24.41 -3.33 15.33
N ASP A 4 -24.43 -2.05 15.66
CA ASP A 4 -25.52 -1.12 15.34
C ASP A 4 -25.72 -1.09 13.82
N GLU A 5 -26.77 -1.76 13.32
CA GLU A 5 -27.19 -1.72 11.90
C GLU A 5 -27.47 -0.28 11.41
N THR A 6 -27.62 0.66 12.34
CA THR A 6 -27.90 2.08 12.08
C THR A 6 -26.65 2.96 12.05
N THR A 7 -25.49 2.45 12.48
CA THR A 7 -24.26 3.25 12.58
C THR A 7 -23.43 3.16 11.31
N TRP A 8 -23.21 4.31 10.67
CA TRP A 8 -22.29 4.43 9.54
C TRP A 8 -20.83 4.44 9.99
N LYS A 9 -20.48 5.35 10.90
CA LYS A 9 -19.10 5.54 11.40
C LYS A 9 -19.09 5.99 12.84
N ARG A 10 -17.90 5.99 13.46
CA ARG A 10 -17.68 6.62 14.77
C ARG A 10 -16.91 7.92 14.59
N CYS A 11 -17.29 8.93 15.37
CA CYS A 11 -16.57 10.19 15.44
C CYS A 11 -15.10 9.93 15.72
N SER A 12 -14.20 10.51 14.93
CA SER A 12 -12.77 10.24 15.06
C SER A 12 -12.17 10.73 16.38
N THR A 13 -12.79 11.73 17.01
CA THR A 13 -12.35 12.34 18.27
C THR A 13 -13.02 11.68 19.48
N CYS A 14 -14.34 11.78 19.62
CA CYS A 14 -15.05 11.31 20.81
C CYS A 14 -15.61 9.88 20.69
N LYS A 15 -15.44 9.21 19.55
CA LYS A 15 -15.91 7.84 19.25
C LYS A 15 -17.43 7.63 19.31
N LYS A 16 -18.23 8.69 19.47
CA LYS A 16 -19.70 8.63 19.37
C LYS A 16 -20.13 8.06 18.00
N PRO A 17 -21.17 7.21 17.95
CA PRO A 17 -21.69 6.71 16.68
C PRO A 17 -22.33 7.84 15.87
N ILE A 18 -22.14 7.78 14.55
CA ILE A 18 -22.75 8.65 13.55
C ILE A 18 -23.64 7.72 12.71
N ALA A 19 -24.94 8.00 12.72
CA ALA A 19 -25.92 7.19 12.00
C ALA A 19 -25.84 7.45 10.48
N PHE A 20 -26.32 6.49 9.69
CA PHE A 20 -26.57 6.73 8.26
C PHE A 20 -27.56 7.91 8.09
N GLY A 21 -27.35 8.75 7.08
CA GLY A 21 -28.17 9.94 6.84
C GLY A 21 -28.00 11.10 7.85
N ALA A 22 -27.19 10.96 8.90
CA ALA A 22 -26.95 12.03 9.86
C ALA A 22 -25.98 13.09 9.33
N ALA A 23 -26.14 14.35 9.77
CA ALA A 23 -25.15 15.39 9.53
C ALA A 23 -23.84 15.06 10.27
N TYR A 24 -22.72 15.29 9.61
CA TYR A 24 -21.37 15.18 10.16
C TYR A 24 -20.48 16.27 9.56
N TYR A 25 -19.30 16.45 10.16
CA TYR A 25 -18.30 17.37 9.67
C TYR A 25 -17.12 16.61 9.06
N ALA A 26 -16.79 16.94 7.82
CA ALA A 26 -15.61 16.50 7.09
C ALA A 26 -14.53 17.59 7.11
N CYS A 27 -13.27 17.19 7.07
CA CYS A 27 -12.18 18.16 6.95
C CYS A 27 -12.08 18.67 5.50
N SER A 28 -11.70 19.92 5.27
CA SER A 28 -11.43 20.41 3.90
C SER A 28 -10.19 19.78 3.25
N VAL A 29 -9.31 19.18 4.05
CA VAL A 29 -8.09 18.51 3.56
C VAL A 29 -8.44 17.14 2.98
N SER A 30 -8.21 16.97 1.68
CA SER A 30 -8.60 15.75 0.93
C SER A 30 -7.96 14.45 1.47
N THR A 31 -6.77 14.53 2.07
CA THR A 31 -6.10 13.35 2.64
C THR A 31 -6.81 12.81 3.88
N CYS A 32 -7.50 13.67 4.64
CA CYS A 32 -8.36 13.29 5.76
C CYS A 32 -9.68 12.63 5.32
N ASN A 33 -10.07 12.83 4.05
CA ASN A 33 -11.34 12.34 3.52
C ASN A 33 -11.21 11.04 2.72
N ARG A 34 -10.01 10.44 2.67
CA ARG A 34 -9.80 9.16 1.98
C ARG A 34 -10.56 8.05 2.69
N ARG A 35 -11.43 7.30 2.00
CA ARG A 35 -12.32 6.26 2.55
C ARG A 35 -11.69 5.36 3.64
N ALA A 36 -10.48 4.84 3.40
CA ALA A 36 -9.74 3.96 4.33
C ALA A 36 -9.31 4.65 5.64
N ALA A 37 -9.15 5.97 5.62
CA ALA A 37 -8.78 6.80 6.76
C ALA A 37 -9.78 7.95 6.95
N LEU A 38 -11.03 7.79 6.50
CA LEU A 38 -12.01 8.88 6.46
C LEU A 38 -12.34 9.28 7.88
N PHE A 39 -11.87 10.47 8.25
CA PHE A 39 -12.21 11.13 9.48
C PHE A 39 -13.61 11.74 9.36
N ALA A 40 -14.48 11.42 10.32
CA ALA A 40 -15.82 11.98 10.42
C ALA A 40 -16.00 12.52 11.83
N PHE A 41 -16.53 13.73 11.97
CA PHE A 41 -16.69 14.39 13.26
C PHE A 41 -18.16 14.70 13.52
N CYS A 42 -18.62 14.49 14.76
CA CYS A 42 -20.01 14.79 15.13
C CYS A 42 -20.29 16.27 15.40
N SER A 43 -19.25 17.09 15.55
CA SER A 43 -19.34 18.53 15.81
C SER A 43 -18.08 19.26 15.35
N VAL A 44 -18.16 20.58 15.22
CA VAL A 44 -17.01 21.45 14.93
C VAL A 44 -15.95 21.34 16.03
N ASP A 45 -16.32 21.22 17.31
CA ASP A 45 -15.35 21.00 18.41
C ASP A 45 -14.58 19.67 18.27
N CYS A 46 -15.29 18.61 17.87
CA CYS A 46 -14.64 17.33 17.60
C CYS A 46 -13.71 17.41 16.40
N TRP A 47 -14.05 18.23 15.40
CA TRP A 47 -13.16 18.53 14.28
C TRP A 47 -11.95 19.35 14.74
N ASP A 48 -12.12 20.38 15.56
CA ASP A 48 -11.02 21.24 16.03
C ASP A 48 -9.96 20.45 16.82
N GLY A 49 -10.41 19.51 17.65
CA GLY A 49 -9.52 18.59 18.39
C GLY A 49 -8.61 17.73 17.49
N HIS A 50 -8.91 17.58 16.19
CA HIS A 50 -8.06 16.86 15.24
C HIS A 50 -6.94 17.72 14.64
N VAL A 51 -7.14 19.04 14.54
CA VAL A 51 -6.23 20.00 13.89
C VAL A 51 -4.81 19.93 14.45
N PRO A 52 -4.58 20.00 15.79
CA PRO A 52 -3.21 19.99 16.33
C PRO A 52 -2.50 18.65 16.14
N VAL A 53 -3.25 17.55 16.00
CA VAL A 53 -2.68 16.20 15.78
C VAL A 53 -2.21 16.03 14.35
N MET A 54 -3.00 16.52 13.38
CA MET A 54 -2.74 16.35 11.95
C MET A 54 -1.87 17.45 11.32
N ARG A 55 -1.59 18.53 12.07
CA ARG A 55 -0.67 19.62 11.70
C ARG A 55 -0.97 20.28 10.34
N HIS A 56 -2.23 20.40 9.97
CA HIS A 56 -2.64 21.26 8.85
C HIS A 56 -2.99 22.66 9.38
N ARG A 57 -2.65 23.70 8.59
CA ARG A 57 -2.67 25.10 9.02
C ARG A 57 -3.95 25.84 8.62
N ASP A 58 -4.52 25.49 7.47
CA ASP A 58 -5.60 26.24 6.82
C ASP A 58 -6.82 25.33 6.52
N ALA A 59 -7.14 24.41 7.43
CA ALA A 59 -8.31 23.57 7.27
C ALA A 59 -9.57 24.20 7.88
N TRP A 60 -10.73 23.81 7.36
CA TRP A 60 -12.03 24.14 7.92
C TRP A 60 -12.94 22.91 7.94
N ALA A 61 -14.00 22.97 8.74
CA ALA A 61 -15.03 21.96 8.81
C ALA A 61 -16.07 22.17 7.70
N ASN A 62 -16.27 21.18 6.83
CA ASN A 62 -17.38 21.15 5.88
C ASN A 62 -18.50 20.29 6.46
N GLU A 63 -19.70 20.84 6.52
CA GLU A 63 -20.88 20.04 6.83
C GLU A 63 -21.21 19.11 5.66
N ALA A 64 -21.47 17.84 5.97
CA ALA A 64 -21.81 16.81 5.02
C ALA A 64 -22.86 15.86 5.62
N THR A 65 -23.58 15.16 4.77
CA THR A 65 -24.57 14.16 5.19
C THR A 65 -23.98 12.78 5.03
N ALA A 66 -24.07 11.95 6.08
CA ALA A 66 -23.67 10.56 6.01
C ALA A 66 -24.49 9.86 4.91
N PRO A 67 -23.87 8.99 4.09
CA PRO A 67 -24.59 8.25 3.08
C PRO A 67 -25.71 7.41 3.73
N THR A 68 -26.69 7.00 2.93
CA THR A 68 -27.64 5.98 3.36
C THR A 68 -26.97 4.62 3.42
N ALA A 69 -27.53 3.69 4.21
CA ALA A 69 -27.02 2.31 4.26
C ALA A 69 -27.01 1.64 2.87
N ALA A 70 -28.01 1.94 2.02
CA ALA A 70 -28.11 1.43 0.67
C ALA A 70 -27.03 2.01 -0.27
N GLU A 71 -26.74 3.31 -0.18
CA GLU A 71 -25.66 3.93 -0.95
C GLU A 71 -24.29 3.40 -0.53
N TRP A 72 -24.06 3.30 0.79
CA TRP A 72 -22.81 2.76 1.33
C TRP A 72 -22.57 1.31 0.88
N ALA A 73 -23.61 0.47 0.92
CA ALA A 73 -23.53 -0.91 0.45
C ALA A 73 -23.22 -1.01 -1.06
N ARG A 74 -23.79 -0.12 -1.88
CA ARG A 74 -23.51 -0.05 -3.33
C ARG A 74 -22.06 0.38 -3.58
N GLU A 75 -21.55 1.36 -2.84
CA GLU A 75 -20.15 1.80 -2.93
C GLU A 75 -19.16 0.76 -2.40
N GLU A 76 -19.53 -0.06 -1.41
CA GLU A 76 -18.75 -1.23 -0.97
C GLU A 76 -18.73 -2.34 -2.03
N ALA A 77 -19.85 -2.56 -2.72
CA ALA A 77 -19.91 -3.54 -3.80
C ALA A 77 -19.10 -3.13 -5.04
N HIS A 78 -19.01 -1.83 -5.33
CA HIS A 78 -18.30 -1.29 -6.51
C HIS A 78 -16.79 -1.05 -6.27
N GLU A 79 -16.28 -1.22 -5.05
CA GLU A 79 -14.84 -1.06 -4.81
C GLU A 79 -14.07 -2.23 -5.45
N PRO A 80 -13.05 -1.95 -6.30
CA PRO A 80 -12.16 -3.00 -6.78
C PRO A 80 -11.47 -3.63 -5.58
N ARG A 81 -11.93 -4.84 -5.21
CA ARG A 81 -11.30 -5.64 -4.16
C ARG A 81 -9.83 -5.72 -4.49
N ARG A 82 -8.98 -5.21 -3.58
CA ARG A 82 -7.54 -5.39 -3.69
C ARG A 82 -7.25 -6.88 -3.52
N ILE A 83 -7.14 -7.59 -4.64
CA ILE A 83 -6.71 -8.99 -4.66
C ILE A 83 -5.23 -8.98 -4.28
N VAL A 84 -4.94 -9.35 -3.04
CA VAL A 84 -3.61 -9.80 -2.66
C VAL A 84 -3.45 -11.16 -3.31
N VAL A 85 -2.75 -11.23 -4.44
CA VAL A 85 -2.36 -12.50 -5.04
C VAL A 85 -1.42 -13.17 -4.03
N GLY A 86 -1.97 -14.10 -3.24
CA GLY A 86 -1.16 -15.02 -2.46
C GLY A 86 -0.36 -15.90 -3.43
N ASN A 87 0.92 -16.13 -3.12
CA ASN A 87 1.78 -16.99 -3.92
C ASN A 87 1.31 -18.45 -3.78
N ALA A 88 0.36 -18.87 -4.63
CA ALA A 88 -0.21 -20.23 -4.61
C ALA A 88 0.78 -21.33 -5.04
N THR A 89 1.95 -20.96 -5.59
CA THR A 89 3.04 -21.87 -5.92
C THR A 89 3.79 -22.41 -4.69
N GLY A 90 3.67 -21.77 -3.52
CA GLY A 90 4.43 -22.17 -2.32
C GLY A 90 4.13 -23.58 -1.77
N ALA A 91 2.96 -24.16 -2.06
CA ALA A 91 2.59 -25.48 -1.53
C ALA A 91 3.05 -26.65 -2.42
N ALA A 92 3.15 -26.45 -3.74
CA ALA A 92 3.60 -27.48 -4.67
C ALA A 92 5.14 -27.54 -4.78
N ASP A 93 5.82 -26.40 -4.57
CA ASP A 93 7.27 -26.25 -4.71
C ASP A 93 8.08 -26.82 -3.53
N ALA A 94 7.48 -26.97 -2.34
CA ALA A 94 8.17 -27.48 -1.15
C ALA A 94 8.63 -28.94 -1.28
N ALA A 95 8.00 -29.74 -2.15
CA ALA A 95 8.37 -31.14 -2.36
C ALA A 95 9.50 -31.33 -3.39
N ALA A 96 9.71 -30.37 -4.31
CA ALA A 96 10.68 -30.47 -5.40
C ALA A 96 12.08 -29.91 -5.06
N GLN A 97 12.21 -29.13 -3.98
CA GLN A 97 13.42 -28.33 -3.68
C GLN A 97 14.41 -29.01 -2.72
N ARG A 98 14.64 -30.32 -2.88
CA ARG A 98 15.78 -31.02 -2.23
C ARG A 98 17.07 -31.00 -3.07
N GLY A 99 17.22 -29.99 -3.94
CA GLY A 99 18.35 -29.84 -4.84
C GLY A 99 18.79 -28.38 -5.06
N GLY A 100 19.52 -27.81 -4.10
CA GLY A 100 20.72 -27.01 -4.38
C GLY A 100 20.65 -25.70 -5.17
N ALA A 101 19.51 -25.04 -5.37
CA ALA A 101 19.47 -23.67 -5.89
C ALA A 101 18.40 -22.85 -5.15
N ALA A 102 18.76 -21.63 -4.72
CA ALA A 102 17.80 -20.72 -4.10
C ALA A 102 16.60 -20.48 -5.04
N PRO A 103 15.37 -20.36 -4.53
CA PRO A 103 14.18 -20.11 -5.35
C PRO A 103 14.41 -18.95 -6.31
N ARG A 104 14.03 -19.12 -7.59
CA ARG A 104 14.19 -18.08 -8.62
C ARG A 104 13.08 -17.03 -8.54
N ASP A 105 12.94 -16.43 -7.37
CA ASP A 105 11.91 -15.41 -7.10
C ASP A 105 12.19 -14.11 -7.84
N VAL A 106 11.14 -13.41 -8.26
CA VAL A 106 11.25 -12.08 -8.87
C VAL A 106 11.86 -11.10 -7.88
N LEU A 107 13.05 -10.58 -8.20
CA LEU A 107 13.82 -9.68 -7.30
C LEU A 107 13.46 -8.19 -7.46
N ILE A 108 12.58 -7.87 -8.41
CA ILE A 108 12.28 -6.50 -8.83
C ILE A 108 10.79 -6.23 -8.64
N VAL A 109 10.45 -5.08 -8.09
CA VAL A 109 9.06 -4.63 -8.01
C VAL A 109 8.56 -4.25 -9.41
N VAL A 110 7.80 -5.16 -10.03
CA VAL A 110 7.33 -5.05 -11.43
C VAL A 110 6.65 -3.71 -11.71
N SER A 111 5.76 -3.26 -10.82
CA SER A 111 5.03 -2.00 -11.02
C SER A 111 5.95 -0.78 -11.05
N LYS A 112 7.01 -0.75 -10.24
CA LYS A 112 7.99 0.34 -10.22
C LYS A 112 8.86 0.35 -11.47
N LEU A 113 9.28 -0.83 -11.93
CA LEU A 113 10.04 -0.96 -13.17
C LEU A 113 9.22 -0.50 -14.39
N LYS A 114 7.98 -1.00 -14.53
CA LYS A 114 7.08 -0.61 -15.63
C LYS A 114 6.81 0.90 -15.61
N HIS A 115 6.60 1.47 -14.43
CA HIS A 115 6.43 2.92 -14.26
C HIS A 115 7.68 3.69 -14.70
N TYR A 116 8.88 3.26 -14.30
CA TYR A 116 10.14 3.91 -14.68
C TYR A 116 10.34 3.92 -16.20
N ILE A 117 10.14 2.79 -16.87
CA ILE A 117 10.28 2.68 -18.33
C ILE A 117 9.29 3.61 -19.03
N ARG A 118 8.02 3.59 -18.63
CA ARG A 118 7.00 4.47 -19.22
C ARG A 118 7.31 5.95 -19.03
N ALA A 119 7.74 6.35 -17.83
CA ALA A 119 8.07 7.74 -17.54
C ALA A 119 9.32 8.24 -18.31
N THR A 120 10.22 7.32 -18.69
CA THR A 120 11.48 7.67 -19.36
C THR A 120 11.37 7.63 -20.88
N SER A 121 10.58 6.71 -21.45
CA SER A 121 10.54 6.46 -22.90
C SER A 121 9.15 6.30 -23.51
N ASP A 122 8.07 6.50 -22.75
CA ASP A 122 6.67 6.22 -23.14
C ASP A 122 6.41 4.76 -23.58
N MET A 123 7.35 3.85 -23.31
CA MET A 123 7.24 2.44 -23.71
C MET A 123 6.45 1.62 -22.68
N ASN A 124 5.75 0.59 -23.19
CA ASN A 124 5.25 -0.51 -22.38
C ASN A 124 6.33 -1.59 -22.19
N THR A 125 6.19 -2.42 -21.16
CA THR A 125 7.15 -3.49 -20.85
C THR A 125 6.43 -4.84 -20.83
N ALA A 126 6.94 -5.79 -21.62
CA ALA A 126 6.46 -7.18 -21.63
C ALA A 126 6.79 -7.90 -20.31
N ASP A 127 6.01 -8.93 -19.98
CA ASP A 127 6.12 -9.63 -18.68
C ASP A 127 7.35 -10.54 -18.59
N ASP A 128 7.85 -11.05 -19.71
CA ASP A 128 9.05 -11.88 -19.81
C ASP A 128 10.34 -11.13 -19.46
N VAL A 129 10.37 -9.81 -19.69
CA VAL A 129 11.47 -8.91 -19.31
C VAL A 129 11.78 -8.99 -17.81
N ILE A 130 10.77 -9.26 -16.98
CA ILE A 130 10.92 -9.36 -15.52
C ILE A 130 11.84 -10.51 -15.11
N ALA A 131 11.73 -11.66 -15.79
CA ALA A 131 12.58 -12.81 -15.54
C ALA A 131 14.03 -12.53 -15.94
N VAL A 132 14.23 -11.96 -17.14
CA VAL A 132 15.54 -11.60 -17.66
C VAL A 132 16.26 -10.59 -16.76
N LEU A 133 15.57 -9.56 -16.31
CA LEU A 133 16.16 -8.57 -15.40
C LEU A 133 16.44 -9.15 -14.02
N SER A 134 15.58 -10.04 -13.50
CA SER A 134 15.83 -10.73 -12.24
C SER A 134 17.10 -11.60 -12.33
N ASP A 135 17.31 -12.29 -13.45
CA ASP A 135 18.55 -13.04 -13.71
C ASP A 135 19.78 -12.13 -13.75
N ARG A 136 19.67 -10.96 -14.37
CA ARG A 136 20.79 -10.00 -14.40
C ARG A 136 21.11 -9.46 -13.00
N VAL A 137 20.10 -9.16 -12.19
CA VAL A 137 20.29 -8.73 -10.80
C VAL A 137 20.97 -9.83 -9.97
N ARG A 138 20.59 -11.10 -10.15
CA ARG A 138 21.27 -12.22 -9.47
C ARG A 138 22.76 -12.29 -9.83
N ALA A 139 23.09 -12.22 -11.12
CA ALA A 139 24.47 -12.25 -11.56
C ALA A 139 25.31 -11.10 -10.97
N LEU A 140 24.74 -9.90 -10.85
CA LEU A 140 25.39 -8.76 -10.18
C LEU A 140 25.61 -9.02 -8.69
N CYS A 141 24.62 -9.59 -8.01
CA CYS A 141 24.74 -9.96 -6.60
C CYS A 141 25.80 -11.05 -6.38
N ASP A 142 25.86 -12.08 -7.22
CA ASP A 142 26.84 -13.16 -7.13
C ASP A 142 28.28 -12.64 -7.29
N GLY A 143 28.49 -11.71 -8.22
CA GLY A 143 29.74 -10.99 -8.39
C GLY A 143 30.10 -10.19 -7.13
N ALA A 144 29.16 -9.41 -6.60
CA ALA A 144 29.38 -8.59 -5.41
C ALA A 144 29.66 -9.45 -4.15
N ILE A 145 29.01 -10.62 -4.02
CA ILE A 145 29.29 -11.60 -2.96
C ILE A 145 30.73 -12.11 -3.06
N THR A 146 31.18 -12.43 -4.26
CA THR A 146 32.56 -12.91 -4.51
C THR A 146 33.57 -11.85 -4.07
N GLN A 147 33.34 -10.59 -4.41
CA GLN A 147 34.21 -9.47 -4.02
C GLN A 147 34.22 -9.24 -2.50
N ALA A 148 33.05 -9.30 -1.86
CA ALA A 148 32.95 -9.17 -0.41
C ALA A 148 33.73 -10.29 0.31
N ARG A 149 33.64 -11.53 -0.19
CA ARG A 149 34.37 -12.69 0.35
C ARG A 149 35.88 -12.55 0.15
N ALA A 150 36.32 -12.12 -1.03
CA ALA A 150 37.74 -11.87 -1.31
C ALA A 150 38.34 -10.80 -0.37
N ALA A 151 37.52 -9.85 0.07
CA ALA A 151 37.88 -8.84 1.06
C ALA A 151 37.70 -9.30 2.53
N GLY A 152 37.43 -10.59 2.79
CA GLY A 152 37.25 -11.15 4.14
C GLY A 152 35.97 -10.69 4.86
N ARG A 153 35.01 -10.09 4.15
CA ARG A 153 33.77 -9.55 4.72
C ARG A 153 32.60 -10.51 4.55
N LYS A 154 31.65 -10.39 5.48
CA LYS A 154 30.32 -11.06 5.42
C LYS A 154 29.20 -10.13 4.96
N THR A 155 29.51 -8.88 4.64
CA THR A 155 28.56 -7.84 4.23
C THR A 155 28.92 -7.33 2.85
N VAL A 156 27.98 -7.46 1.89
CA VAL A 156 28.09 -6.84 0.56
C VAL A 156 27.85 -5.34 0.69
N MET A 157 28.72 -4.54 0.08
CA MET A 157 28.71 -3.09 0.11
C MET A 157 28.59 -2.53 -1.30
N ALA A 158 28.19 -1.25 -1.43
CA ALA A 158 28.07 -0.58 -2.72
C ALA A 158 29.35 -0.68 -3.59
N ARG A 159 30.54 -0.62 -2.95
CA ARG A 159 31.83 -0.78 -3.63
C ARG A 159 31.99 -2.12 -4.36
N ASP A 160 31.30 -3.16 -3.91
CA ASP A 160 31.38 -4.50 -4.50
C ASP A 160 30.67 -4.59 -5.85
N PHE A 161 29.82 -3.61 -6.17
CA PHE A 161 29.13 -3.47 -7.46
C PHE A 161 29.86 -2.56 -8.46
N SER A 162 30.94 -1.88 -8.03
CA SER A 162 31.60 -0.82 -8.82
C SER A 162 32.67 -1.32 -9.81
N ARG A 163 33.05 -2.61 -9.74
CA ARG A 163 34.06 -3.23 -10.62
C ARG A 163 33.42 -4.22 -11.60
N SER A 164 32.34 -3.81 -12.28
CA SER A 164 31.77 -4.58 -13.41
C SER A 164 32.37 -4.13 -14.73
#